data_AF-A0A520BXY4-F1
#
_entry.id   AF-A0A520BXY4-F1
#
_cell.length_a   1.000
_cell.length_b   1.000
_cell.length_c   1.000
_cell.angle_alpha   90.00
_cell.angle_beta   90.00
_cell.angle_gamma   90.00
#
_symmetry.space_group_name_H-M   'P 1'
#
loop_
_entity.id
_entity.type
_entity.pdbx_description
1 polymer ?
#
loop_
_entity_poly.entity_id
_entity_poly.type
_entity_poly.pdbx_seq_one_letter_code
_entity_poly.pdbx_strand_id
1 'polypeptide(L)'
;PTASIRLAGEFHVKLAEMAGNPILRRYLDEVATRCSLILAVHGRPHSSECAINEHRDLIKALREGDAEKAVGLMTAHLQGIEGRALLPAADEGDDHLARMLAPYARGAA
;
A
#
# COMPACT_ATOMS: atom_id res chain seq x y z
N PRO A 1 -8.05 10.95 -0.36
CA PRO A 1 -7.61 9.68 0.28
C PRO A 1 -7.24 8.58 -0.73
N THR A 2 -8.12 8.27 -1.70
CA THR A 2 -7.95 7.17 -2.68
C THR A 2 -6.76 7.33 -3.61
N ALA A 3 -6.44 8.56 -4.03
CA ALA A 3 -5.30 8.83 -4.91
C ALA A 3 -3.94 8.50 -4.24
N SER A 4 -3.79 8.75 -2.94
CA SER A 4 -2.54 8.49 -2.21
C SER A 4 -2.24 7.00 -2.09
N ILE A 5 -3.27 6.17 -1.86
CA ILE A 5 -3.13 4.72 -1.76
C ILE A 5 -2.76 4.14 -3.13
N ARG A 6 -3.42 4.59 -4.20
CA ARG A 6 -3.09 4.16 -5.57
C ARG A 6 -1.64 4.49 -5.94
N LEU A 7 -1.22 5.73 -5.71
CA LEU A 7 0.15 6.17 -6.02
C LEU A 7 1.21 5.43 -5.19
N ALA A 8 0.89 5.06 -3.95
CA ALA A 8 1.78 4.23 -3.14
C ALA A 8 1.95 2.82 -3.74
N GLY A 9 0.87 2.21 -4.25
CA GLY A 9 0.96 0.94 -4.98
C GLY A 9 1.78 1.03 -6.27
N GLU A 10 1.54 2.07 -7.07
CA GLU A 10 2.25 2.31 -8.34
C GLU A 10 3.77 2.47 -8.15
N PHE A 11 4.20 2.99 -7.00
CA PHE A 11 5.61 3.07 -6.66
C PHE A 11 6.30 1.69 -6.67
N HIS A 12 5.70 0.68 -6.04
CA HIS A 12 6.28 -0.67 -6.00
C HIS A 12 6.29 -1.33 -7.38
N VAL A 13 5.22 -1.14 -8.17
CA VAL A 13 5.17 -1.62 -9.56
C VAL A 13 6.29 -1.00 -10.38
N LYS A 14 6.57 0.29 -10.19
CA LYS A 14 7.65 1.00 -10.90
C LYS A 14 9.03 0.43 -10.58
N LEU A 15 9.28 0.06 -9.32
CA LEU A 15 10.54 -0.58 -8.94
C LEU A 15 10.75 -1.92 -9.67
N ALA A 16 9.71 -2.73 -9.81
CA ALA A 16 9.80 -3.99 -10.56
C ALA A 16 9.98 -3.79 -12.07
N GLU A 17 9.38 -2.74 -12.65
CA GLU A 17 9.66 -2.34 -14.03
C GLU A 17 11.13 -1.97 -14.23
N MET A 18 11.69 -1.18 -13.32
CA MET A 18 13.10 -0.78 -13.37
C MET A 18 14.06 -1.95 -13.20
N ALA A 19 13.68 -2.96 -12.40
CA ALA A 19 14.42 -4.20 -12.25
C ALA A 19 14.35 -5.13 -13.49
N GLY A 20 13.52 -4.80 -14.49
CA GLY A 20 13.39 -5.59 -15.72
C GLY A 20 12.78 -6.97 -15.50
N ASN A 21 12.08 -7.19 -14.38
CA ASN A 21 11.52 -8.50 -14.03
C ASN A 21 10.00 -8.53 -14.30
N PRO A 22 9.55 -9.07 -15.45
CA PRO A 22 8.15 -9.05 -15.85
C PRO A 22 7.26 -9.95 -14.98
N ILE A 23 7.83 -10.98 -14.35
CA ILE A 23 7.12 -11.85 -13.41
C ILE A 23 6.84 -11.06 -12.13
N LEU A 24 7.88 -10.47 -11.55
CA LEU A 24 7.76 -9.66 -10.33
C LEU A 24 6.79 -8.49 -10.53
N ARG A 25 6.82 -7.83 -11.69
CA ARG A 25 5.87 -6.75 -12.01
C ARG A 25 4.42 -7.23 -11.92
N ARG A 26 4.08 -8.37 -12.54
CA ARG A 26 2.72 -8.94 -12.49
C ARG A 26 2.30 -9.28 -11.07
N TYR A 27 3.21 -9.88 -10.30
CA TYR A 27 2.94 -10.18 -8.89
C TYR A 27 2.69 -8.90 -8.07
N LEU A 28 3.51 -7.87 -8.24
CA LEU A 28 3.35 -6.61 -7.50
C LEU A 28 2.07 -5.86 -7.90
N ASP A 29 1.64 -5.93 -9.16
CA ASP A 29 0.38 -5.33 -9.60
C ASP A 29 -0.84 -5.93 -8.88
N GLU A 30 -0.86 -7.26 -8.77
CA GLU A 30 -1.92 -7.98 -8.07
C GLU A 30 -1.85 -7.78 -6.55
N VAL A 31 -0.64 -7.84 -5.97
CA VAL A 31 -0.41 -7.62 -4.53
C VAL A 31 -0.77 -6.20 -4.13
N ALA A 32 -0.32 -5.18 -4.88
CA ALA A 32 -0.60 -3.78 -4.58
C ALA A 32 -2.10 -3.48 -4.59
N THR A 33 -2.84 -4.07 -5.52
CA THR A 33 -4.30 -3.96 -5.58
C THR A 33 -4.97 -4.57 -4.35
N ARG A 34 -4.59 -5.79 -3.96
CA ARG A 34 -5.13 -6.48 -2.77
C ARG A 34 -4.78 -5.74 -1.48
N CYS A 35 -3.53 -5.30 -1.31
CA CYS A 35 -3.10 -4.51 -0.16
C CYS A 35 -3.83 -3.17 -0.08
N SER A 36 -4.08 -2.51 -1.21
CA SER A 36 -4.86 -1.26 -1.25
C SER A 36 -6.28 -1.45 -0.74
N LEU A 37 -6.93 -2.57 -1.09
CA LEU A 37 -8.26 -2.92 -0.57
C LEU A 37 -8.21 -3.22 0.93
N ILE A 38 -7.26 -4.03 1.39
CA ILE A 38 -7.07 -4.34 2.82
C ILE A 38 -6.86 -3.05 3.63
N LEU A 39 -6.01 -2.14 3.15
CA LEU A 39 -5.77 -0.86 3.80
C LEU A 39 -6.96 0.10 3.72
N ALA A 40 -7.76 0.04 2.65
CA ALA A 40 -8.99 0.83 2.57
C ALA A 40 -10.07 0.36 3.55
N VAL A 41 -10.13 -0.95 3.84
CA VAL A 41 -11.13 -1.55 4.74
C VAL A 41 -10.67 -1.55 6.20
N HIS A 42 -9.41 -1.87 6.46
CA HIS A 42 -8.86 -2.08 7.81
C HIS A 42 -7.83 -1.04 8.22
N GLY A 43 -7.33 -0.24 7.28
CA GLY A 43 -6.28 0.73 7.57
C GLY A 43 -6.81 1.85 8.46
N ARG A 44 -6.21 1.99 9.64
CA ARG A 44 -6.37 3.20 10.44
C ARG A 44 -5.79 4.40 9.68
N PRO A 45 -6.35 5.61 9.83
CA PRO A 45 -5.79 6.81 9.22
C PRO A 45 -4.35 6.99 9.69
N HIS A 46 -3.41 6.70 8.80
CA HIS A 46 -2.00 6.94 8.99
C HIS A 46 -1.64 8.26 8.32
N SER A 47 -0.68 8.99 8.88
CA SER A 47 -0.14 10.17 8.23
C SER A 47 0.42 9.74 6.87
N SER A 48 -0.19 10.23 5.79
CA SER A 48 0.34 10.08 4.44
C SER A 48 1.78 10.58 4.35
N GLU A 49 2.17 11.52 5.21
CA GLU A 49 3.54 12.06 5.26
C GLU A 49 4.56 11.01 5.73
N CYS A 50 4.18 10.10 6.63
CA CYS A 50 5.06 9.03 7.09
C CYS A 50 5.41 8.07 5.95
N ALA A 51 4.40 7.59 5.22
CA ALA A 51 4.58 6.72 4.05
C ALA A 51 5.36 7.41 2.93
N ILE A 52 5.13 8.71 2.72
CA ILE A 52 5.89 9.50 1.73
C ILE A 52 7.36 9.59 2.13
N ASN A 53 7.67 9.82 3.41
CA ASN A 53 9.05 9.91 3.89
C ASN A 53 9.78 8.57 3.75
N GLU A 54 9.14 7.44 4.08
CA GLU A 54 9.69 6.10 3.87
C GLU A 54 10.06 5.85 2.39
N HIS A 55 9.18 6.22 1.45
CA HIS A 55 9.47 6.10 0.02
C HIS A 55 10.62 7.01 -0.44
N ARG A 56 10.73 8.22 0.12
CA ARG A 56 11.83 9.15 -0.21
C ARG A 56 13.18 8.61 0.25
N ASP A 57 13.24 8.02 1.43
CA ASP A 57 14.47 7.43 1.94
C ASP A 57 14.91 6.22 1.10
N LEU A 58 13.94 5.41 0.66
CA LEU A 58 14.21 4.31 -0.26
C LEU A 58 14.73 4.80 -1.61
N ILE A 59 14.12 5.83 -2.19
CA ILE A 59 14.62 6.45 -3.44
C ILE A 59 16.05 6.96 -3.28
N LYS A 60 16.37 7.56 -2.12
CA LYS A 60 17.73 8.03 -1.84
C LYS A 60 18.73 6.88 -1.80
N ALA A 61 18.42 5.78 -1.09
CA ALA A 61 19.28 4.60 -1.04
C ALA A 61 19.49 3.98 -2.44
N LEU A 62 18.43 3.89 -3.25
CA LEU A 62 18.51 3.42 -4.63
C LEU A 62 19.40 4.32 -5.50
N ARG A 63 19.32 5.64 -5.35
CA ARG A 63 20.19 6.59 -6.08
C ARG A 63 21.66 6.50 -5.67
N GLU A 64 21.92 6.15 -4.40
CA GLU A 64 23.27 5.93 -3.87
C GLU A 64 23.85 4.57 -4.29
N GLY A 65 23.03 3.68 -4.87
CA GLY A 65 23.44 2.32 -5.23
C GLY A 65 23.56 1.37 -4.03
N ASP A 66 23.06 1.79 -2.86
CA ASP A 66 23.14 1.04 -1.61
C ASP A 66 21.98 0.03 -1.52
N ALA A 67 22.20 -1.14 -2.12
CA ALA A 67 21.20 -2.20 -2.19
C ALA A 67 20.83 -2.76 -0.81
N GLU A 68 21.80 -2.89 0.11
CA GLU A 68 21.56 -3.43 1.46
C GLU A 68 20.63 -2.52 2.25
N LYS A 69 20.92 -1.21 2.23
CA LYS A 69 20.05 -0.21 2.86
C LYS A 69 18.67 -0.15 2.20
N ALA A 70 18.58 -0.22 0.88
CA ALA A 70 17.30 -0.22 0.17
C ALA A 70 16.43 -1.43 0.57
N VAL A 71 17.03 -2.61 0.70
CA VAL A 71 16.34 -3.81 1.17
C VAL A 71 15.86 -3.63 2.62
N GLY A 72 16.74 -3.16 3.52
CA GLY A 72 16.38 -2.91 4.92
C GLY A 72 15.22 -1.92 5.07
N LEU A 73 15.23 -0.82 4.31
CA LEU A 73 14.16 0.16 4.29
C LEU A 73 12.83 -0.43 3.79
N MET A 74 12.85 -1.23 2.72
CA MET A 74 11.65 -1.88 2.20
C MET A 74 11.08 -2.88 3.22
N THR A 75 11.93 -3.66 3.88
CA THR A 75 11.50 -4.60 4.93
C THR A 75 10.81 -3.86 6.09
N ALA A 76 11.44 -2.79 6.60
CA ALA A 76 10.85 -1.99 7.68
C ALA A 76 9.52 -1.34 7.27
N HIS A 77 9.43 -0.83 6.04
CA HIS A 77 8.20 -0.28 5.47
C HIS A 77 7.06 -1.31 5.47
N LEU A 78 7.30 -2.52 4.95
CA LEU A 78 6.30 -3.59 4.88
C LEU A 78 5.88 -4.06 6.27
N GLN A 79 6.81 -4.20 7.21
CA GLN A 79 6.50 -4.52 8.61
C GLN A 79 5.64 -3.44 9.28
N GLY A 80 5.92 -2.16 8.98
CA GLY A 80 5.09 -1.05 9.44
C GLY A 80 3.67 -1.14 8.89
N ILE A 81 3.51 -1.48 7.60
CA ILE A 81 2.18 -1.69 6.99
C ILE A 81 1.44 -2.84 7.67
N GLU A 82 2.11 -4.00 7.84
CA GLU A 82 1.53 -5.18 8.49
C GLU A 82 1.09 -4.89 9.92
N GLY A 83 1.95 -4.27 10.73
CA GLY A 83 1.61 -3.90 12.11
C GLY A 83 0.40 -2.98 12.18
N ARG A 84 0.23 -2.07 11.21
CA ARG A 84 -0.95 -1.18 11.14
C ARG A 84 -2.22 -1.91 10.70
N ALA A 85 -2.11 -2.92 9.83
CA ALA A 85 -3.23 -3.71 9.35
C ALA A 85 -3.72 -4.75 10.38
N LEU A 86 -2.82 -5.24 11.25
CA LEU A 86 -3.12 -6.29 12.24
C LEU A 86 -3.61 -5.77 13.61
N LEU A 87 -3.51 -4.46 13.88
CA LEU A 87 -4.07 -3.89 15.10
C LEU A 87 -5.60 -4.02 15.05
N PRO A 88 -6.24 -4.71 16.02
CA PRO A 88 -7.69 -4.87 16.01
C PRO A 88 -8.32 -3.48 15.90
N ALA A 89 -9.24 -3.32 14.94
CA ALA A 89 -10.08 -2.14 14.92
C ALA A 89 -10.66 -1.99 16.34
N ALA A 90 -10.46 -0.83 16.96
CA ALA A 90 -11.32 -0.51 18.08
C ALA A 90 -12.75 -0.64 17.53
N ASP A 91 -13.58 -1.41 18.22
CA ASP A 91 -14.92 -1.88 17.87
C ASP A 91 -15.81 -0.82 17.19
N GLU A 92 -15.55 -0.54 15.92
CA GLU A 92 -16.33 0.32 15.03
C GLU A 92 -16.51 -0.39 13.68
N GLY A 93 -17.21 -1.52 13.75
CA GLY A 93 -18.32 -1.81 12.82
C GLY A 93 -17.98 -2.29 11.41
N ASP A 94 -18.38 -3.53 11.16
CA ASP A 94 -18.74 -4.17 9.87
C ASP A 94 -19.62 -3.29 8.93
N ASP A 95 -20.12 -2.15 9.42
CA ASP A 95 -21.10 -1.26 8.80
C ASP A 95 -20.49 -0.30 7.76
N HIS A 96 -19.18 -0.05 7.79
CA HIS A 96 -18.56 0.98 6.94
C HIS A 96 -18.47 0.56 5.45
N LEU A 97 -18.08 -0.69 5.17
CA LEU A 97 -17.91 -1.17 3.80
C LEU A 97 -19.28 -1.40 3.13
N ALA A 98 -20.23 -1.99 3.86
CA ALA A 98 -21.61 -2.15 3.40
C ALA A 98 -22.24 -0.78 3.07
N ARG A 99 -22.00 0.24 3.90
CA ARG A 99 -22.49 1.60 3.69
C ARG A 99 -21.81 2.33 2.52
N MET A 100 -20.52 2.09 2.29
CA MET A 100 -19.81 2.63 1.11
C MET A 100 -20.30 2.02 -0.21
N LEU A 101 -20.70 0.74 -0.20
CA LEU A 101 -21.17 0.03 -1.40
C LEU A 101 -22.69 0.13 -1.62
N ALA A 102 -23.45 0.54 -0.61
CA ALA A 102 -24.91 0.72 -0.66
C ALA A 102 -25.43 1.57 -1.85
N PRO A 103 -24.75 2.62 -2.33
CA PRO A 103 -25.17 3.36 -3.52
C PRO A 103 -25.11 2.54 -4.81
N TYR A 104 -24.23 1.54 -4.89
CA TYR A 104 -24.02 0.71 -6.08
C TYR A 104 -24.93 -0.52 -6.11
N ALA A 105 -25.40 -1.00 -4.95
CA ALA A 105 -26.37 -2.09 -4.86
C ALA A 105 -27.75 -1.74 -5.46
N ARG A 106 -28.08 -0.45 -5.58
CA ARG A 106 -29.35 0.04 -6.14
C ARG A 106 -29.35 0.28 -7.66
N GLY A 107 -28.21 0.07 -8.33
CA GLY A 107 -28.07 0.28 -9.78
C GLY A 107 -28.25 -0.97 -10.64
N ALA A 108 -28.55 -2.13 -10.04
CA ALA A 108 -28.85 -3.38 -10.74
C ALA A 108 -30.36 -3.66 -10.70
N ALA A 109 -31.13 -2.85 -11.43
CA ALA A 109 -32.54 -3.10 -11.74
C ALA A 109 -32.83 -2.62 -13.16
#